data_AF-A0A9N8JLY9-F1
#
_entry.id   AF-A0A9N8JLY9-F1
#
_cell.length_a   1.000
_cell.length_b   1.000
_cell.length_c   1.000
_cell.angle_alpha   90.00
_cell.angle_beta   90.00
_cell.angle_gamma   90.00
#
_symmetry.space_group_name_H-M   'P 1'
#
loop_
_entity.id
_entity.type
_entity.pdbx_description
1 polymer ?
#
loop_
_entity_poly.entity_id
_entity_poly.type
_entity_poly.pdbx_seq_one_letter_code
_entity_poly.pdbx_strand_id
1 'polypeptide(L)'
;MSEELDKNTRLINDSQRPAYLLLMVQQWLNLVLVFVVMIMAAVLTTLAVRLHSSSGFTGASLVTLMGFGENLSGIVIFYTKLETSIGAISRLKTFNESVRPEDRDDEDVVPRAQWPQTGSIRLDGVSASYG
;
A
#
# COMPACT_ATOMS: atom_id res chain seq x y z
N MET A 1 -8.70 32.51 4.02
CA MET A 1 -9.58 31.50 3.36
C MET A 1 -8.91 30.90 2.12
N SER A 2 -8.33 31.69 1.20
CA SER A 2 -7.57 31.15 0.06
C SER A 2 -6.31 30.38 0.45
N GLU A 3 -5.58 30.87 1.46
CA GLU A 3 -4.30 30.27 1.90
C GLU A 3 -4.45 28.86 2.49
N GLU A 4 -5.56 28.59 3.18
CA GLU A 4 -5.90 27.27 3.71
C GLU A 4 -6.32 26.30 2.58
N LEU A 5 -6.96 26.82 1.52
CA LEU A 5 -7.31 26.05 0.34
C LEU A 5 -6.06 25.63 -0.45
N ASP A 6 -5.10 26.55 -0.60
CA ASP A 6 -3.82 26.30 -1.26
C ASP A 6 -2.98 25.28 -0.49
N LYS A 7 -2.92 25.41 0.85
CA LYS A 7 -2.27 24.41 1.72
C LYS A 7 -2.91 23.03 1.58
N ASN A 8 -4.23 22.94 1.67
CA ASN A 8 -4.95 21.67 1.55
C ASN A 8 -4.67 21.00 0.20
N THR A 9 -4.75 21.77 -0.88
CA THR A 9 -4.47 21.28 -2.25
C THR A 9 -3.04 20.75 -2.37
N ARG A 10 -2.05 21.44 -1.77
CA ARG A 10 -0.66 20.99 -1.77
C ARG A 10 -0.47 19.67 -1.01
N LEU A 11 -1.08 19.54 0.17
CA LEU A 11 -1.00 18.33 0.99
C LEU A 11 -1.66 17.12 0.30
N ILE A 12 -2.78 17.34 -0.39
CA ILE A 12 -3.42 16.29 -1.19
C ILE A 12 -2.51 15.88 -2.35
N ASN A 13 -1.91 16.83 -3.06
CA ASN A 13 -1.01 16.51 -4.16
C ASN A 13 0.24 15.73 -3.69
N ASP A 14 0.83 16.13 -2.57
CA ASP A 14 1.99 15.46 -1.99
C ASP A 14 1.66 14.04 -1.50
N SER A 15 0.46 13.81 -0.95
CA SER A 15 0.01 12.48 -0.52
C SER A 15 -0.39 11.56 -1.68
N GLN A 16 -0.77 12.10 -2.84
CA GLN A 16 -1.10 11.31 -4.04
C GLN A 16 0.12 10.93 -4.89
N ARG A 17 1.21 11.70 -4.80
CA ARG A 17 2.44 11.47 -5.57
C ARG A 17 2.99 10.04 -5.44
N PRO A 18 3.05 9.40 -4.25
CA PRO A 18 3.53 8.03 -4.10
C PRO A 18 2.61 7.01 -4.78
N ALA A 19 1.30 7.20 -4.68
CA ALA A 19 0.31 6.32 -5.31
C ALA A 19 0.41 6.40 -6.84
N TYR A 20 0.59 7.60 -7.38
CA TYR A 20 0.79 7.81 -8.80
C TYR A 20 2.08 7.16 -9.31
N LEU A 21 3.20 7.34 -8.61
CA LEU A 21 4.47 6.71 -8.98
C LEU A 21 4.39 5.18 -8.95
N LEU A 22 3.69 4.61 -7.96
CA LEU A 22 3.46 3.18 -7.87
C LEU A 22 2.68 2.66 -9.09
N LEU A 23 1.61 3.35 -9.49
CA LEU A 23 0.83 3.01 -10.68
C LEU A 23 1.66 3.11 -11.97
N MET A 24 2.50 4.14 -12.10
CA MET A 24 3.40 4.28 -13.25
C MET A 24 4.38 3.10 -13.35
N VAL A 25 4.99 2.71 -12.24
CA VAL A 25 5.93 1.57 -12.21
C VAL A 25 5.20 0.25 -12.50
N GLN A 26 3.99 0.06 -11.98
CA GLN A 26 3.17 -1.12 -12.31
C GLN A 26 2.84 -1.19 -13.80
N GLN A 27 2.44 -0.07 -14.40
CA GLN A 27 2.16 0.00 -15.84
C GLN A 27 3.41 -0.27 -16.67
N TRP A 28 4.56 0.29 -16.26
CA TRP A 28 5.83 0.07 -16.93
C TRP A 28 6.28 -1.39 -16.86
N LEU A 29 6.15 -2.01 -15.69
CA LEU A 29 6.45 -3.42 -15.51
C LEU A 29 5.54 -4.29 -16.39
N ASN A 30 4.24 -4.02 -16.41
CA ASN A 30 3.29 -4.75 -17.24
C ASN A 30 3.67 -4.64 -18.73
N LEU A 31 4.05 -3.45 -19.18
CA LEU A 31 4.53 -3.21 -20.55
C LEU A 31 5.76 -4.08 -20.87
N VAL A 32 6.77 -4.08 -20.00
CA VAL A 32 7.97 -4.90 -20.16
C VAL A 32 7.63 -6.39 -20.20
N LEU A 33 6.71 -6.84 -19.35
CA LEU A 33 6.21 -8.21 -19.33
C LEU A 33 5.59 -8.63 -20.66
N VAL A 34 4.73 -7.78 -21.22
CA VAL A 34 4.09 -8.01 -22.51
C VAL A 34 5.13 -8.08 -23.63
N PHE A 35 6.18 -7.24 -23.58
CA PHE A 35 7.30 -7.35 -24.52
C PHE A 35 8.06 -8.67 -24.40
N VAL A 36 8.34 -9.13 -23.18
CA VAL A 36 9.00 -10.43 -22.95
C VAL A 36 8.15 -11.58 -23.50
N VAL A 37 6.85 -11.58 -23.21
CA VAL A 37 5.90 -12.57 -23.75
C VAL A 37 5.85 -12.52 -25.28
N MET A 38 5.85 -11.32 -25.88
CA MET A 38 5.88 -11.15 -27.34
C MET A 38 7.14 -11.76 -27.96
N ILE A 39 8.31 -11.53 -27.36
CA ILE A 39 9.58 -12.11 -27.83
C ILE A 39 9.54 -13.63 -27.71
N MET A 40 9.09 -14.17 -26.57
CA MET A 40 8.95 -15.61 -26.37
C MET A 40 7.97 -16.23 -27.38
N ALA A 41 6.86 -15.57 -27.67
CA ALA A 41 5.89 -16.01 -28.68
C ALA A 41 6.53 -16.05 -30.07
N ALA A 42 7.27 -15.01 -30.47
CA ALA A 42 7.97 -14.97 -31.74
C ALA A 42 9.01 -16.09 -31.88
N VAL A 43 9.77 -16.37 -30.81
CA VAL A 43 10.73 -17.48 -30.77
C VAL A 43 10.00 -18.83 -30.91
N LEU A 44 8.93 -19.05 -30.14
CA LEU A 44 8.14 -20.29 -30.19
C LEU A 44 7.53 -20.52 -31.57
N THR A 45 6.94 -19.49 -32.17
CA THR A 45 6.37 -19.58 -33.52
C THR A 45 7.46 -19.86 -34.56
N THR A 46 8.62 -19.19 -34.46
CA THR A 46 9.75 -19.43 -35.38
C THR A 46 10.25 -20.87 -35.28
N LEU A 47 10.37 -21.40 -34.06
CA LEU A 47 10.81 -22.77 -33.81
C LEU A 47 9.78 -23.79 -34.32
N ALA A 48 8.49 -23.56 -34.05
CA ALA A 48 7.41 -24.42 -34.50
C ALA A 48 7.35 -24.55 -36.02
N VAL A 49 7.56 -23.44 -36.74
CA VAL A 49 7.63 -23.43 -38.21
C VAL A 49 8.86 -24.19 -38.72
N ARG A 50 10.03 -23.99 -38.09
CA ARG A 50 11.28 -24.68 -38.48
C ARG A 50 11.20 -26.19 -38.25
N LEU A 51 10.58 -26.62 -37.16
CA LEU A 51 10.49 -28.03 -36.76
C LEU A 51 9.25 -28.78 -37.32
N HIS A 52 8.41 -28.13 -38.13
CA HIS A 52 7.13 -28.70 -38.60
C HIS A 52 6.27 -29.24 -37.44
N SER A 53 6.22 -28.51 -36.33
CA SER A 53 5.45 -28.93 -35.15
C SER A 53 3.94 -28.89 -35.43
N SER A 54 3.19 -29.72 -34.71
CA SER A 54 1.72 -29.67 -34.72
C SER A 54 1.24 -28.26 -34.38
N SER A 55 0.43 -27.68 -35.26
CA SER A 55 -0.16 -26.34 -35.09
C SER A 55 -0.99 -26.24 -33.80
N GLY A 56 -1.66 -27.34 -33.41
CA GLY A 56 -2.44 -27.42 -32.17
C GLY A 56 -1.58 -27.35 -30.91
N PHE A 57 -0.44 -28.05 -30.88
CA PHE A 57 0.49 -27.99 -29.75
C PHE A 57 1.14 -26.61 -29.60
N THR A 58 1.48 -25.98 -30.73
CA THR A 58 2.02 -24.62 -30.77
C THR A 58 1.00 -23.60 -30.29
N GLY A 59 -0.26 -23.71 -30.73
CA GLY A 59 -1.35 -22.86 -30.28
C GLY A 59 -1.60 -22.97 -28.77
N ALA A 60 -1.66 -24.18 -28.23
CA ALA A 60 -1.81 -24.41 -26.79
C ALA A 60 -0.65 -23.77 -25.99
N SER A 61 0.59 -23.94 -26.46
CA SER A 61 1.78 -23.36 -25.82
C SER A 61 1.76 -21.83 -25.81
N LEU A 62 1.29 -21.20 -26.89
CA LEU A 62 1.12 -19.76 -26.99
C LEU A 62 0.06 -19.22 -26.02
N VAL A 63 -1.06 -19.93 -25.86
CA VAL A 63 -2.10 -19.55 -24.88
C VAL A 63 -1.56 -19.63 -23.45
N THR A 64 -0.84 -20.69 -23.11
CA THR A 64 -0.18 -20.81 -21.80
C THR A 64 0.84 -19.68 -21.58
N LEU A 65 1.57 -19.30 -22.61
CA LEU A 65 2.53 -18.20 -22.55
C LEU A 65 1.86 -16.84 -22.35
N MET A 66 0.72 -16.58 -23.00
CA MET A 66 -0.07 -15.36 -22.77
C MET A 66 -0.49 -15.26 -21.29
N GLY A 67 -1.00 -16.35 -20.72
CA GLY A 67 -1.35 -16.41 -19.30
C GLY A 67 -0.14 -16.29 -18.36
N PHE A 68 1.05 -16.69 -18.78
CA PHE A 68 2.26 -16.57 -17.96
C PHE A 68 2.62 -15.10 -17.67
N GLY A 69 2.49 -14.21 -18.66
CA GLY A 69 2.69 -12.77 -18.47
C GLY A 69 1.73 -12.20 -17.43
N GLU A 70 0.42 -12.46 -17.58
CA GLU A 70 -0.58 -11.99 -16.62
C GLU A 70 -0.31 -12.47 -15.20
N ASN A 71 0.07 -13.75 -15.04
CA ASN A 71 0.44 -14.31 -13.74
C ASN A 71 1.64 -13.61 -13.10
N LEU A 72 2.70 -13.33 -13.87
CA LEU A 72 3.89 -12.67 -13.33
C LEU A 72 3.60 -11.22 -12.93
N SER A 73 2.73 -10.52 -13.67
CA SER A 73 2.22 -9.18 -13.30
C SER A 73 1.43 -9.25 -12.00
N GLY A 74 0.58 -10.26 -11.87
CA GLY A 74 -0.20 -10.51 -10.66
C GLY A 74 0.70 -10.69 -9.43
N ILE A 75 1.74 -11.54 -9.55
CA ILE A 75 2.69 -11.80 -8.46
C ILE A 75 3.34 -10.51 -7.96
N VAL A 76 3.78 -9.63 -8.86
CA VAL A 76 4.44 -8.37 -8.43
C VAL A 76 3.46 -7.42 -7.74
N ILE A 77 2.21 -7.33 -8.23
CA ILE A 77 1.17 -6.53 -7.56
C ILE A 77 0.88 -7.10 -6.17
N PHE A 78 0.73 -8.41 -6.04
CA PHE A 78 0.48 -9.06 -4.75
C PHE A 78 1.65 -8.88 -3.78
N TYR A 79 2.89 -9.02 -4.26
CA TYR A 79 4.09 -8.77 -3.47
C TYR A 79 4.14 -7.33 -2.93
N THR A 80 3.90 -6.35 -3.81
CA THR A 80 3.88 -4.91 -3.43
C THR A 80 2.81 -4.62 -2.37
N LYS A 81 1.61 -5.22 -2.52
CA LYS A 81 0.52 -5.10 -1.55
C LYS A 81 0.87 -5.75 -0.21
N LEU A 82 1.56 -6.91 -0.25
CA LEU A 82 2.00 -7.60 0.94
C LEU A 82 3.04 -6.76 1.70
N GLU A 83 4.04 -6.21 1.01
CA GLU A 83 5.06 -5.34 1.60
C GLU A 83 4.44 -4.10 2.27
N THR A 84 3.49 -3.44 1.59
CA THR A 84 2.76 -2.30 2.15
C THR A 84 1.98 -2.70 3.41
N SER A 85 1.32 -3.86 3.40
CA SER A 85 0.57 -4.39 4.55
C SER A 85 1.49 -4.71 5.71
N ILE A 86 2.64 -5.35 5.47
CA ILE A 86 3.66 -5.63 6.49
C ILE A 86 4.19 -4.33 7.09
N GLY A 87 4.46 -3.31 6.27
CA GLY A 87 4.89 -2.00 6.75
C GLY A 87 3.84 -1.29 7.61
N ALA A 88 2.55 -1.49 7.34
CA ALA A 88 1.46 -1.01 8.20
C ALA A 88 1.42 -1.75 9.53
N ILE A 89 1.54 -3.09 9.53
CA ILE A 89 1.61 -3.91 10.74
C ILE A 89 2.84 -3.52 11.59
N SER A 90 3.99 -3.30 10.95
CA SER A 90 5.20 -2.84 11.65
C SER A 90 4.97 -1.51 12.35
N ARG A 91 4.33 -0.54 11.69
CA ARG A 91 3.97 0.75 12.30
C ARG A 91 2.99 0.59 13.47
N LEU A 92 2.02 -0.31 13.36
CA LEU A 92 1.09 -0.62 14.44
C LEU A 92 1.81 -1.25 15.63
N LYS A 93 2.73 -2.18 15.39
CA LYS A 93 3.56 -2.79 16.43
C LYS A 93 4.44 -1.75 17.11
N THR A 94 5.09 -0.87 16.33
CA THR A 94 5.87 0.24 16.87
C THR A 94 5.00 1.19 17.69
N PHE A 95 3.79 1.52 17.25
CA PHE A 95 2.85 2.33 18.04
C PHE A 95 2.53 1.64 19.37
N ASN A 96 2.17 0.36 19.35
CA ASN A 96 1.88 -0.42 20.55
C ASN A 96 3.07 -0.52 21.53
N GLU A 97 4.30 -0.53 21.02
CA GLU A 97 5.52 -0.63 21.84
C GLU A 97 6.05 0.73 22.32
N SER A 98 5.84 1.80 21.54
CA SER A 98 6.39 3.13 21.82
C SER A 98 5.42 4.05 22.57
N VAL A 99 4.12 3.88 22.38
CA VAL A 99 3.10 4.68 23.04
C VAL A 99 2.75 3.99 24.35
N ARG A 100 3.19 4.60 25.45
CA ARG A 100 2.74 4.20 26.79
C ARG A 100 1.27 4.61 26.93
N PRO A 101 0.42 3.77 27.57
CA PRO A 101 -0.92 4.18 27.97
C PRO A 101 -0.84 5.50 28.75
N GLU A 102 -1.67 6.48 28.38
CA GLU A 102 -1.86 7.68 29.21
C GLU A 102 -2.59 7.33 30.51
N ASP A 103 -3.35 6.23 30.48
CA ASP A 103 -4.03 5.66 31.63
C ASP A 103 -3.00 5.15 32.64
N ARG A 104 -3.02 5.72 33.83
CA ARG A 104 -2.16 5.30 34.94
C ARG A 104 -2.95 4.38 35.85
N ASP A 105 -2.30 3.38 36.44
CA ASP A 105 -2.93 2.41 37.36
C ASP A 105 -3.63 3.09 38.56
N ASP A 106 -3.33 4.37 38.87
CA ASP A 106 -3.92 5.16 39.94
C ASP A 106 -5.09 6.07 39.51
N GLU A 107 -5.46 6.11 38.22
CA GLU A 107 -6.51 6.98 37.68
C GLU A 107 -7.90 6.30 37.55
N ASP A 108 -8.14 5.21 38.26
CA ASP A 108 -9.41 4.46 38.25
C ASP A 108 -10.50 5.09 39.14
N VAL A 109 -10.49 6.42 39.29
CA VAL A 109 -11.41 7.14 40.17
C VAL A 109 -12.78 7.26 39.51
N VAL A 110 -13.68 6.33 39.83
CA VAL A 110 -15.09 6.41 39.43
C VAL A 110 -15.77 7.58 40.17
N PRO A 111 -16.16 8.67 39.47
CA PRO A 111 -16.84 9.78 40.11
C PRO A 111 -18.23 9.35 40.58
N ARG A 112 -18.75 10.00 41.62
CA ARG A 112 -20.14 9.80 42.06
C ARG A 112 -21.10 10.24 40.94
N ALA A 113 -22.29 9.64 40.87
CA ALA A 113 -23.30 9.93 39.83
C ALA A 113 -23.71 11.42 39.69
N GLN A 114 -23.36 12.25 40.67
CA GLN A 114 -23.66 13.68 40.73
C GLN A 114 -22.50 14.54 40.21
N TRP A 115 -21.37 13.93 39.83
CA TRP A 115 -20.21 14.63 39.31
C TRP A 115 -20.38 14.98 37.82
N PRO A 116 -19.93 16.16 37.38
CA PRO A 116 -19.45 17.29 38.19
C PRO A 116 -20.64 18.14 38.70
N GLN A 117 -20.74 18.37 40.03
CA GLN A 117 -21.86 19.11 40.64
C GLN A 117 -21.86 20.62 40.32
N THR A 118 -20.67 21.21 40.17
CA THR A 118 -20.52 22.67 39.98
C THR A 118 -19.70 23.00 38.72
N GLY A 119 -19.01 22.01 38.15
CA GLY A 119 -18.22 22.17 36.92
C GLY A 119 -17.05 23.15 37.01
N SER A 120 -16.69 23.64 38.20
CA SER A 120 -15.60 24.60 38.37
C SER A 120 -14.24 23.92 38.21
N ILE A 121 -13.49 24.30 37.19
CA ILE A 121 -12.11 23.84 36.95
C ILE A 121 -11.16 24.92 37.46
N ARG A 122 -10.20 24.54 38.31
CA ARG A 122 -9.13 25.43 38.80
C ARG A 122 -7.79 24.79 38.45
N LEU A 123 -7.01 25.51 37.66
CA LEU A 123 -5.64 25.13 37.30
C LEU A 123 -4.70 25.84 38.26
N ASP A 124 -3.85 25.10 38.97
CA ASP A 124 -2.90 25.67 39.93
C ASP A 124 -1.50 25.12 39.67
N GLY A 125 -0.54 26.00 39.39
CA GLY A 125 0.86 25.63 39.14
C GLY A 125 1.12 24.68 37.96
N VAL A 126 0.21 24.58 36.97
CA VAL A 126 0.32 23.61 35.88
C VAL A 126 1.28 24.10 34.78
N SER A 127 2.23 23.25 34.38
CA SER A 127 3.12 23.49 33.24
C SER A 127 2.98 22.34 32.25
N ALA A 128 2.73 22.66 30.99
CA ALA A 128 2.67 21.70 29.89
C ALA A 128 3.73 22.08 28.86
N SER A 129 4.60 21.13 28.52
CA SER A 129 5.48 21.25 27.36
C SER A 129 5.21 20.07 26.44
N TYR A 130 5.13 20.34 25.14
CA TYR A 130 5.30 19.30 24.14
C TYR A 130 6.80 19.01 24.04
N GLY A 131 7.19 17.80 24.44
CA GLY A 131 8.50 17.21 24.14
C GLY A 131 8.36 16.23 22.99
#